data_AF-D7TIW8-F1
#
_entry.id   AF-D7TIW8-F1
#
_cell.length_a   1.000
_cell.length_b   1.000
_cell.length_c   1.000
_cell.angle_alpha   90.00
_cell.angle_beta   90.00
_cell.angle_gamma   90.00
#
_symmetry.space_group_name_H-M   'P 1'
#
loop_
_entity.id
_entity.type
_entity.pdbx_description
1 polymer ?
#
loop_
_entity_poly.entity_id
_entity_poly.type
_entity_poly.pdbx_seq_one_letter_code
_entity_poly.pdbx_strand_id
1 'polypeptide(L)'
;MAAAAVVMMIATSLLLIGIGSVNVGEAWEEANVIHVGGKVLCQDCTKGWNEWVNGSNPIKGSRVSVTCMDDRRRVMYYGSDETDEAGKY
;
A
#
# COMPACT_ATOMS: atom_id res chain seq x y z
N MET A 1 28.89 35.67 -42.55
CA MET A 1 28.27 34.33 -42.64
C MET A 1 28.85 33.33 -41.64
N ALA A 2 30.18 33.24 -41.49
CA ALA A 2 30.81 32.30 -40.55
C ALA A 2 30.48 32.55 -39.06
N ALA A 3 30.50 33.80 -38.59
CA ALA A 3 30.23 34.12 -37.19
C ALA A 3 28.80 33.77 -36.75
N ALA A 4 27.81 34.01 -37.61
CA ALA A 4 26.42 33.64 -37.37
C ALA A 4 26.22 32.13 -37.29
N ALA A 5 26.91 31.36 -38.15
CA ALA A 5 26.86 29.89 -38.12
C ALA A 5 27.48 29.32 -36.83
N VAL A 6 28.58 29.90 -36.34
CA VAL A 6 29.22 29.48 -35.09
C VAL A 6 28.33 29.75 -33.86
N VAL A 7 27.69 30.91 -33.79
CA VAL A 7 26.77 31.24 -32.70
C VAL A 7 25.55 30.31 -32.70
N MET A 8 25.03 29.96 -33.88
CA MET A 8 23.89 29.04 -34.02
C MET A 8 24.25 27.62 -33.55
N MET A 9 25.45 27.14 -33.88
CA MET A 9 25.93 25.83 -33.42
C MET A 9 26.03 25.77 -31.89
N ILE A 10 26.61 26.80 -31.25
CA ILE A 10 26.73 26.87 -29.79
C ILE A 10 25.34 26.87 -29.13
N ALA A 11 24.39 27.64 -29.65
CA ALA A 11 23.02 27.68 -29.13
C ALA A 11 22.32 26.32 -29.25
N THR A 12 22.50 25.60 -30.37
CA THR A 12 21.92 24.26 -30.55
C THR A 12 22.56 23.22 -29.63
N SER A 13 23.86 23.29 -29.36
CA SER A 13 24.54 22.37 -28.44
C SER A 13 24.06 22.54 -27.00
N LEU A 14 23.81 23.77 -26.55
CA LEU A 14 23.30 24.04 -25.19
C LEU A 14 21.86 23.54 -25.00
N LEU A 15 21.03 23.65 -26.03
CA LEU A 15 19.65 23.12 -26.03
C LEU A 15 19.62 21.58 -25.91
N LEU A 16 20.55 20.88 -26.57
CA LEU A 16 20.63 19.42 -26.51
C LEU A 16 21.09 18.89 -25.13
N ILE A 17 21.93 19.64 -24.41
CA ILE A 17 22.37 19.27 -23.05
C ILE A 17 21.23 19.42 -22.02
N GLY A 18 20.35 20.41 -22.21
CA GLY A 18 19.20 20.67 -21.32
C GLY A 18 18.10 19.60 -21.40
N ILE A 19 17.93 18.94 -22.54
CA ILE A 19 16.88 17.93 -22.76
C ILE A 19 17.37 16.52 -22.35
N GLY A 20 18.67 16.25 -22.44
CA GLY A 20 19.25 14.92 -22.21
C GLY A 20 19.40 14.47 -20.74
N SER A 21 19.00 15.29 -19.76
CA SER A 21 19.28 15.02 -18.32
C SER A 21 18.03 14.77 -17.47
N VAL A 22 16.82 14.80 -18.03
CA VAL A 22 15.61 14.44 -17.28
C VAL A 22 15.31 12.95 -17.44
N ASN A 23 16.13 12.10 -16.83
CA ASN A 23 15.68 10.78 -16.44
C ASN A 23 14.68 10.96 -15.29
N VAL A 24 13.44 11.31 -15.62
CA VAL A 24 12.32 11.14 -14.70
C VAL A 24 11.97 9.65 -14.74
N GLY A 25 12.86 8.85 -14.16
CA GLY A 25 12.52 7.50 -13.76
C GLY A 25 11.55 7.64 -12.60
N GLU A 26 10.26 7.78 -12.90
CA GLU A 26 9.25 7.54 -11.89
C GLU A 26 9.39 6.07 -11.50
N ALA A 27 10.04 5.83 -10.36
CA ALA A 27 10.05 4.52 -9.74
C ALA A 27 8.63 4.26 -9.24
N TRP A 28 7.80 3.68 -10.11
CA TRP A 28 6.55 3.08 -9.68
C TRP A 28 6.99 1.80 -8.97
N GLU A 29 7.28 1.91 -7.68
CA GLU A 29 7.43 0.73 -6.84
C GLU A 29 6.11 -0.04 -6.98
N GLU A 30 6.13 -1.19 -7.64
CA GLU A 30 4.96 -2.05 -7.75
C GLU A 30 4.43 -2.25 -6.33
N ALA A 31 3.21 -1.77 -6.08
CA ALA A 31 2.66 -1.78 -4.74
C ALA A 31 2.62 -3.22 -4.24
N ASN A 32 3.46 -3.54 -3.26
CA ASN A 32 3.49 -4.86 -2.63
C ASN A 32 2.09 -5.16 -2.06
N VAL A 33 1.42 -6.18 -2.61
CA VAL A 33 0.11 -6.59 -2.14
C VAL A 33 0.26 -7.36 -0.84
N ILE A 34 -0.34 -6.85 0.24
CA ILE A 34 -0.39 -7.50 1.55
C ILE A 34 -1.79 -8.07 1.75
N HIS A 35 -1.88 -9.37 2.00
CA HIS A 35 -3.11 -10.03 2.42
C HIS A 35 -3.12 -10.17 3.94
N VAL A 36 -4.14 -9.59 4.59
CA VAL A 36 -4.36 -9.71 6.04
C VAL A 36 -5.47 -10.72 6.26
N GLY A 37 -5.14 -11.85 6.88
CA GLY A 37 -6.10 -12.90 7.20
C GLY A 37 -6.21 -13.15 8.70
N GLY A 38 -7.36 -13.63 9.16
CA GLY A 38 -7.59 -13.91 10.56
C GLY A 38 -8.82 -14.76 10.84
N LYS A 39 -9.19 -14.86 12.13
CA LYS A 39 -10.38 -15.58 12.58
C LYS A 39 -11.10 -14.80 13.67
N VAL A 40 -12.43 -14.74 13.60
CA VAL A 40 -13.29 -14.16 14.63
C VAL A 40 -14.00 -15.28 15.37
N LEU A 41 -13.83 -15.28 16.70
CA LEU A 41 -14.34 -16.30 17.60
C LEU A 41 -15.14 -15.65 18.73
N CYS A 42 -16.18 -16.32 19.20
CA CYS A 42 -16.87 -15.96 20.42
C CYS A 42 -16.02 -16.37 21.65
N GLN A 43 -15.75 -15.42 22.54
CA GLN A 43 -14.98 -15.70 23.75
C GLN A 43 -15.81 -16.53 24.74
N ASP A 44 -15.27 -17.68 25.16
CA ASP A 44 -15.80 -18.44 26.28
C ASP A 44 -15.38 -17.77 27.60
N CYS A 45 -16.30 -17.02 28.18
CA CYS A 45 -16.10 -16.27 29.42
C CYS A 45 -15.90 -17.15 30.67
N THR A 46 -16.03 -18.48 30.55
CA THR A 46 -15.80 -19.41 31.67
C THR A 46 -14.34 -19.88 31.77
N LYS A 47 -13.51 -19.59 30.77
CA LYS A 47 -12.12 -20.05 30.66
C LYS A 47 -11.11 -18.92 30.86
N GLY A 48 -9.86 -19.30 31.12
CA GLY A 48 -8.74 -18.35 31.20
C GLY A 48 -8.45 -17.64 29.87
N TRP A 49 -7.70 -16.54 29.94
CA TRP A 49 -7.51 -15.58 28.84
C TRP A 49 -7.01 -16.18 27.51
N ASN A 50 -6.27 -17.29 27.54
CA ASN A 50 -5.80 -18.00 26.34
C ASN A 50 -6.47 -19.36 26.12
N GLU A 51 -7.16 -19.87 27.14
CA GLU A 51 -7.74 -21.22 27.11
C GLU A 51 -9.03 -21.25 26.30
N TRP A 52 -9.76 -20.14 26.26
CA TRP A 52 -11.01 -20.03 25.53
C TRP A 52 -10.85 -20.20 24.02
N VAL A 53 -9.68 -19.87 23.45
CA VAL A 53 -9.40 -19.88 22.01
C VAL A 53 -9.48 -21.30 21.42
N ASN A 54 -9.19 -22.32 22.23
CA ASN A 54 -9.25 -23.72 21.81
C ASN A 54 -10.70 -24.24 21.90
N GLY A 55 -11.33 -24.40 20.74
CA GLY A 55 -12.70 -24.91 20.62
C GLY A 55 -13.79 -23.83 20.77
N SER A 56 -13.44 -22.54 20.74
CA SER A 56 -14.44 -21.47 20.72
C SER A 56 -15.21 -21.42 19.40
N ASN A 57 -16.45 -20.95 19.50
CA ASN A 57 -17.40 -20.92 18.40
C ASN A 57 -17.02 -19.83 17.37
N PRO A 58 -16.79 -20.19 16.10
CA PRO A 58 -16.59 -19.19 15.06
C PRO A 58 -17.82 -18.31 14.88
N ILE A 59 -17.59 -17.04 14.54
CA ILE A 59 -18.67 -16.10 14.23
C ILE A 59 -18.72 -15.92 12.72
N LYS A 60 -19.79 -16.39 12.08
CA LYS A 60 -20.08 -16.18 10.65
C LYS A 60 -20.67 -14.79 10.43
N GLY A 61 -20.33 -14.13 9.31
CA GLY A 61 -20.88 -12.82 8.91
C GLY A 61 -20.45 -11.65 9.79
N SER A 62 -19.41 -11.80 10.62
CA SER A 62 -18.83 -10.69 11.35
C SER A 62 -18.06 -9.78 10.40
N ARG A 63 -18.33 -8.47 10.42
CA ARG A 63 -17.57 -7.51 9.62
C ARG A 63 -16.28 -7.13 10.34
N VAL A 64 -15.14 -7.45 9.73
CA VAL A 64 -13.81 -7.04 10.19
C VAL A 64 -13.28 -5.94 9.28
N SER A 65 -12.65 -4.92 9.85
CA SER A 65 -12.04 -3.84 9.08
C SER A 65 -10.56 -3.65 9.42
N VAL A 66 -9.78 -3.33 8.40
CA VAL A 66 -8.39 -2.88 8.52
C VAL A 66 -8.34 -1.39 8.22
N THR A 67 -7.65 -0.64 9.07
CA THR A 67 -7.40 0.80 8.89
C THR A 67 -5.90 1.03 8.98
N CYS A 68 -5.28 1.41 7.87
CA CYS A 68 -3.86 1.75 7.84
C CYS A 68 -3.71 3.25 8.05
N MET A 69 -2.78 3.65 8.91
CA MET A 69 -2.49 5.06 9.19
C MET A 69 -1.05 5.40 8.80
N ASP A 70 -0.81 6.65 8.42
CA ASP A 70 0.54 7.18 8.29
C ASP A 70 1.17 7.56 9.65
N ASP A 71 2.41 8.01 9.61
CA ASP A 71 3.19 8.51 10.76
C ASP A 71 2.51 9.68 11.50
N ARG A 72 1.64 10.41 10.81
CA ARG A 72 0.83 11.51 11.35
C ARG A 72 -0.56 11.06 11.81
N ARG A 73 -0.81 9.76 11.89
CA ARG A 73 -2.08 9.12 12.31
C ARG A 73 -3.27 9.46 11.40
N ARG A 74 -3.04 9.80 10.14
CA ARG A 74 -4.10 10.01 9.14
C ARG A 74 -4.43 8.67 8.50
N VAL A 75 -5.71 8.42 8.24
CA VAL A 75 -6.15 7.19 7.56
C VAL A 75 -5.69 7.23 6.10
N MET A 76 -4.89 6.24 5.70
CA MET A 76 -4.37 6.09 4.33
C MET A 76 -5.09 4.98 3.56
N TYR A 77 -5.63 3.99 4.26
CA TYR A 77 -6.37 2.88 3.66
C TYR A 77 -7.43 2.37 4.64
N TYR A 78 -8.59 2.01 4.09
CA TYR A 78 -9.64 1.29 4.78
C TYR A 78 -10.08 0.11 3.90
N GLY A 79 -10.13 -1.08 4.49
CA GLY A 79 -10.70 -2.27 3.88
C GLY A 79 -11.57 -2.99 4.90
N SER A 80 -12.54 -3.76 4.43
CA SER A 80 -13.33 -4.62 5.31
C SER A 80 -13.82 -5.85 4.57
N ASP A 81 -13.99 -6.94 5.30
CA ASP A 81 -14.59 -8.16 4.80
C ASP A 81 -15.51 -8.80 5.85
N GLU A 82 -16.33 -9.75 5.42
CA GLU A 82 -17.18 -10.55 6.27
C GLU A 82 -16.61 -11.96 6.45
N THR A 83 -16.66 -12.45 7.68
CA THR A 83 -16.14 -13.79 7.98
C THR A 83 -16.99 -14.92 7.39
N ASP A 84 -16.33 -15.96 6.88
CA ASP A 84 -16.94 -17.20 6.36
C ASP A 84 -17.59 -18.07 7.46
N GLU A 85 -18.06 -19.28 7.10
CA GLU A 85 -18.67 -20.22 8.05
C GLU A 85 -17.71 -20.70 9.15
N ALA A 86 -16.41 -20.68 8.88
CA ALA A 86 -15.36 -20.99 9.84
C ALA A 86 -14.89 -19.75 10.60
N GLY A 87 -15.54 -18.59 10.44
CA GLY A 87 -15.17 -17.33 11.07
C GLY A 87 -13.92 -16.68 10.50
N LYS A 88 -13.46 -17.07 9.31
CA LYS A 88 -12.23 -16.57 8.67
C LYS A 88 -12.51 -15.41 7.73
N TYR A 89 -11.56 -14.50 7.63
CA TYR A 89 -11.49 -13.39 6.67
C TYR A 89 -10.06 -13.29 6.12
#